data_AF-A0A949HU52-F1
#
_entry.id   AF-A0A949HU52-F1
#
_cell.length_a   1.000
_cell.length_b   1.000
_cell.length_c   1.000
_cell.angle_alpha   90.00
_cell.angle_beta   90.00
_cell.angle_gamma   90.00
#
_symmetry.space_group_name_H-M   'P 1'
#
loop_
_entity.id
_entity.type
_entity.pdbx_description
1 polymer ?
#
loop_
_entity_poly.entity_id
_entity_poly.type
_entity_poly.pdbx_seq_one_letter_code
_entity_poly.pdbx_strand_id
1 'polypeptide(L)'
;IFWEYGRKSKFFNYPRPVYDRSPHLAVREGKWKLLVNADGSDVQLYDLIADPDEAAGVAGQFPEVADRLKEAALAWRRSLPAGP
;
A
#
# COMPACT_ATOMS: atom_id res chain seq x y z
N ILE A 1 1.25 9.61 -6.16
CA ILE A 1 2.16 9.76 -4.99
C ILE A 1 2.46 8.35 -4.47
N PHE A 2 3.71 8.04 -4.14
CA PHE A 2 4.11 6.73 -3.60
C PHE A 2 4.75 6.90 -2.22
N TRP A 3 4.52 5.97 -1.30
CA TRP A 3 5.18 5.95 0.00
C TRP A 3 5.46 4.53 0.48
N GLU A 4 6.44 4.41 1.37
CA GLU A 4 6.77 3.18 2.06
C GLU A 4 6.60 3.38 3.58
N TYR A 5 5.84 2.50 4.21
CA TYR A 5 5.64 2.42 5.65
C TYR A 5 6.38 1.21 6.23
N GLY A 6 7.05 1.39 7.37
CA GLY A 6 7.70 0.32 8.12
C GLY A 6 8.83 -0.37 7.34
N ARG A 7 10.06 0.11 7.50
CA ARG A 7 11.24 -0.69 7.16
C ARG A 7 11.55 -1.57 8.37
N LYS A 8 11.82 -2.88 8.18
CA LYS A 8 12.52 -3.68 9.21
C LYS A 8 13.83 -2.98 9.55
N SER A 9 13.82 -2.16 10.59
CA SER A 9 14.93 -1.31 11.01
C SER A 9 14.99 -1.31 12.52
N LYS A 10 16.21 -1.28 13.06
CA LYS A 10 16.49 -1.22 14.52
C LYS A 10 15.79 -0.04 15.22
N PHE A 11 15.27 0.92 14.47
CA PHE A 11 14.68 2.17 14.96
C PHE A 11 13.16 2.29 14.71
N PHE A 12 12.56 1.42 13.89
CA PHE A 12 11.14 1.46 13.54
C PHE A 12 10.50 0.11 13.82
N ASN A 13 10.07 -0.10 15.06
CA ASN A 13 9.29 -1.28 15.42
C ASN A 13 7.89 -1.19 14.82
N TYR A 14 7.42 -2.29 14.24
CA TYR A 14 6.01 -2.46 13.96
C TYR A 14 5.20 -2.44 15.26
N PRO A 15 3.94 -2.00 15.22
CA PRO A 15 3.03 -2.29 16.32
C PRO A 15 3.04 -3.81 16.61
N ARG A 16 3.04 -4.13 17.91
CA ARG A 16 3.09 -5.53 18.39
C ARG A 16 1.92 -6.35 17.84
N PRO A 17 0.69 -5.82 17.79
CA PRO A 17 -0.40 -6.55 17.19
C PRO A 17 -0.28 -6.58 15.67
N VAL A 18 -0.52 -7.75 15.08
CA VAL A 18 -0.42 -7.95 13.63
C VAL A 18 -1.52 -7.20 12.87
N TYR A 19 -2.69 -7.00 13.48
CA TYR A 19 -3.82 -6.27 12.90
C TYR A 19 -3.55 -4.77 12.71
N ASP A 20 -2.61 -4.18 13.47
CA ASP A 20 -2.22 -2.77 13.32
C ASP A 20 -1.12 -2.58 12.26
N ARG A 21 -0.68 -3.66 11.60
CA ARG A 21 0.39 -3.58 10.59
C ARG A 21 -0.21 -3.31 9.23
N SER A 22 -0.10 -2.06 8.79
CA SER A 22 -0.41 -1.70 7.41
C SER A 22 0.61 -2.28 6.42
N PRO A 23 0.17 -2.59 5.19
CA PRO A 23 1.09 -3.00 4.13
C PRO A 23 2.19 -1.96 3.88
N HIS A 24 3.37 -2.45 3.47
CA HIS A 24 4.56 -1.60 3.40
C HIS A 24 4.50 -0.54 2.30
N LEU A 25 3.90 -0.85 1.16
CA LEU A 25 3.87 0.04 0.02
C LEU A 25 2.50 0.64 -0.11
N ALA A 26 2.50 1.86 -0.63
CA ALA A 26 1.27 2.50 -0.94
C ALA A 26 1.40 3.51 -2.07
N VAL A 27 0.31 3.64 -2.80
CA VAL A 27 0.18 4.52 -3.95
C VAL A 27 -1.14 5.25 -3.88
N ARG A 28 -1.12 6.55 -4.20
CA ARG A 28 -2.31 7.36 -4.42
C ARG A 28 -2.31 7.90 -5.83
N GLU A 29 -3.44 7.71 -6.51
CA GLU A 29 -3.70 8.24 -7.84
C GLU A 29 -5.15 8.75 -7.92
N GLY A 30 -5.31 10.07 -8.02
CA GLY A 30 -6.63 10.70 -7.99
C GLY A 30 -7.39 10.37 -6.69
N LYS A 31 -8.56 9.76 -6.84
CA LYS A 31 -9.41 9.30 -5.74
C LYS A 31 -8.95 7.98 -5.11
N TRP A 32 -8.10 7.23 -5.80
CA TRP A 32 -7.71 5.90 -5.38
C TRP A 32 -6.50 5.93 -4.47
N LYS A 33 -6.56 5.13 -3.39
CA LYS A 33 -5.42 4.78 -2.56
C LYS A 33 -5.30 3.27 -2.50
N LEU A 34 -4.12 2.75 -2.80
CA LEU A 34 -3.82 1.33 -2.70
C LEU A 34 -2.70 1.10 -1.69
N LEU A 35 -2.87 0.09 -0.85
CA LEU A 35 -1.87 -0.46 0.06
C LEU A 35 -1.53 -1.88 -0.40
N VAL A 36 -0.24 -2.24 -0.38
CA VAL A 36 0.22 -3.59 -0.74
C VAL A 36 1.57 -3.90 -0.09
N ASN A 37 1.83 -5.16 0.24
CA ASN A 37 3.14 -5.57 0.72
C ASN A 37 4.17 -5.59 -0.41
N ALA A 38 5.46 -5.55 -0.03
CA ALA A 38 6.55 -5.58 -1.01
C ALA A 38 6.63 -6.92 -1.79
N ASP A 39 6.09 -8.01 -1.23
CA ASP A 39 5.91 -9.30 -1.92
C ASP A 39 4.63 -9.38 -2.78
N GLY A 40 3.80 -8.33 -2.76
CA GLY A 40 2.57 -8.25 -3.55
C GLY A 40 1.33 -8.83 -2.87
N SER A 41 1.42 -9.31 -1.63
CA SER A 41 0.28 -9.71 -0.80
C SER A 41 -0.45 -8.53 -0.15
N ASP A 42 -1.60 -8.82 0.45
CA ASP A 42 -2.42 -7.88 1.22
C ASP A 42 -2.78 -6.61 0.42
N VAL A 43 -3.35 -6.82 -0.76
CA VAL A 43 -3.78 -5.75 -1.66
C VAL A 43 -5.07 -5.15 -1.14
N GLN A 44 -5.01 -3.87 -0.77
CA GLN A 44 -6.16 -3.11 -0.29
C GLN A 44 -6.33 -1.87 -1.18
N LEU A 45 -7.55 -1.58 -1.60
CA LEU A 45 -7.88 -0.43 -2.44
C LEU A 45 -9.03 0.35 -1.80
N TYR A 46 -8.90 1.66 -1.77
CA TYR A 46 -9.84 2.60 -1.15
C TYR A 46 -10.16 3.74 -2.10
N ASP A 47 -11.43 4.18 -2.09
CA ASP A 47 -11.88 5.40 -2.75
C ASP A 47 -11.94 6.54 -1.72
N LEU A 48 -10.91 7.37 -1.67
CA LEU A 48 -10.78 8.44 -0.67
C LEU A 48 -11.80 9.59 -0.85
N ILE A 49 -12.52 9.64 -1.96
CA ILE A 49 -13.57 10.65 -2.17
C ILE A 49 -14.89 10.14 -1.59
N ALA A 50 -15.21 8.87 -1.82
CA ALA A 50 -16.41 8.24 -1.30
C ALA A 50 -16.27 7.83 0.18
N ASP A 51 -15.06 7.47 0.60
CA ASP A 51 -14.74 6.91 1.91
C ASP A 51 -13.38 7.45 2.41
N PRO A 52 -13.35 8.67 2.95
CA PRO A 52 -12.12 9.29 3.44
C PRO A 52 -11.54 8.61 4.68
N ASP A 53 -12.35 7.84 5.43
CA ASP A 53 -11.93 7.09 6.62
C ASP A 53 -11.36 5.69 6.28
N GLU A 54 -11.31 5.31 4.99
CA GLU A 54 -10.77 4.02 4.52
C GLU A 54 -11.45 2.80 5.18
N ALA A 55 -12.73 2.92 5.51
CA ALA A 55 -13.50 1.89 6.20
C ALA A 55 -13.84 0.70 5.28
N ALA A 56 -13.97 0.92 3.97
CA ALA A 56 -14.41 -0.08 3.00
C ALA A 56 -13.34 -0.39 1.94
N GLY A 57 -12.78 -1.59 2.02
CA GLY A 57 -11.92 -2.11 0.95
C GLY A 57 -12.73 -2.42 -0.31
N VAL A 58 -12.40 -1.75 -1.42
CA VAL A 58 -13.09 -1.88 -2.73
C VAL A 58 -12.26 -2.61 -3.78
N ALA A 59 -11.16 -3.26 -3.38
CA ALA A 59 -10.27 -4.00 -4.29
C ALA A 59 -11.00 -5.06 -5.12
N GLY A 60 -11.93 -5.81 -4.52
CA GLY A 60 -12.74 -6.81 -5.23
C GLY A 60 -13.78 -6.21 -6.18
N GLN A 61 -14.15 -4.95 -6.00
CA GLN A 61 -15.11 -4.24 -6.86
C GLN A 61 -14.41 -3.57 -8.06
N PHE A 62 -13.14 -3.18 -7.89
CA PHE A 62 -12.33 -2.55 -8.93
C PHE A 62 -11.00 -3.30 -9.13
N PRO A 63 -11.03 -4.59 -9.55
CA PRO A 63 -9.84 -5.41 -9.64
C PRO A 63 -8.82 -4.86 -10.66
N GLU A 64 -9.27 -4.26 -11.75
CA GLU A 64 -8.38 -3.65 -12.76
C GLU A 64 -7.61 -2.44 -12.20
N VAL A 65 -8.25 -1.64 -11.36
CA VAL A 65 -7.61 -0.50 -10.69
C VAL A 65 -6.62 -1.00 -9.65
N ALA A 66 -7.02 -2.01 -8.86
CA ALA A 66 -6.16 -2.61 -7.85
C ALA A 66 -4.90 -3.21 -8.48
N ASP A 67 -5.04 -3.96 -9.58
CA ASP A 67 -3.89 -4.61 -10.23
C ASP A 67 -2.93 -3.59 -10.84
N ARG A 68 -3.44 -2.60 -11.59
CA ARG A 68 -2.62 -1.53 -12.18
C ARG A 68 -1.85 -0.74 -11.12
N LEU A 69 -2.50 -0.36 -10.02
CA LEU A 69 -1.86 0.39 -8.95
C LEU A 69 -0.88 -0.47 -8.14
N LYS A 70 -1.17 -1.76 -7.96
CA LYS A 70 -0.22 -2.73 -7.39
C LYS A 70 1.04 -2.82 -8.23
N GLU A 71 0.91 -3.00 -9.55
CA GLU A 71 2.06 -3.06 -10.46
C GLU A 71 2.90 -1.78 -10.39
N ALA A 72 2.25 -0.61 -10.36
CA ALA A 72 2.92 0.68 -10.22
C ALA A 72 3.67 0.78 -8.87
N ALA A 73 3.06 0.37 -7.76
CA ALA A 73 3.68 0.39 -6.44
C ALA A 73 4.91 -0.53 -6.37
N LEU A 74 4.80 -1.75 -6.91
CA LEU A 74 5.91 -2.70 -6.95
C LEU A 74 7.03 -2.25 -7.91
N ALA A 75 6.68 -1.66 -9.05
CA ALA A 75 7.66 -1.10 -9.99
C ALA A 75 8.43 0.07 -9.35
N TRP A 76 7.73 0.97 -8.66
CA TRP A 76 8.36 2.03 -7.87
C TRP A 76 9.28 1.46 -6.80
N ARG A 77 8.85 0.43 -6.06
CA ARG A 77 9.69 -0.21 -5.05
C ARG A 77 10.98 -0.78 -5.65
N ARG A 78 10.91 -1.40 -6.83
CA ARG A 78 12.08 -1.94 -7.54
C ARG A 78 13.00 -0.85 -8.10
N SER A 79 12.49 0.35 -8.37
CA SER A 79 13.31 1.45 -8.87
C SER A 79 14.07 2.20 -7.78
N LEU A 80 13.69 2.03 -6.50
CA LEU A 80 14.45 2.57 -5.39
C LEU A 80 15.82 1.87 -5.31
N PRO A 81 16.91 2.62 -5.09
CA PRO A 81 18.20 2.01 -4.83
C PRO A 81 18.10 1.13 -3.59
N ALA A 82 18.76 -0.03 -3.60
CA ALA A 82 19.05 -0.72 -2.36
C ALA A 82 19.75 0.30 -1.45
N GLY A 83 19.13 0.60 -0.31
CA GLY A 83 19.73 1.54 0.65
C GLY A 83 21.15 1.11 1.03
N PRO A 84 21.96 2.02 1.58
CA PRO A 84 23.27 1.66 2.12
C PRO A 84 23.19 0.56 3.18
#